data_AF-A0A539EP80-F1
#
_entry.id   AF-A0A539EP80-F1
#
_cell.length_a   1.000
_cell.length_b   1.000
_cell.length_c   1.000
_cell.angle_alpha   90.00
_cell.angle_beta   90.00
_cell.angle_gamma   90.00
#
_symmetry.space_group_name_H-M   'P 1'
#
loop_
_entity.id
_entity.type
_entity.pdbx_description
1 polymer ?
#
loop_
_entity_poly.entity_id
_entity_poly.type
_entity_poly.pdbx_seq_one_letter_code
_entity_poly.pdbx_strand_id
1 'polypeptide(L)' 'MNVANMTKMARRMAASIFVKNAPNYYGLGMGEGYASMSIGTPTGDGLTRATHFVRPMHCSLVGYFRIA' A
#
# COMPACT_ATOMS: atom_id res chain seq x y z
N MET A 1 -24.46 3.30 10.99
CA MET A 1 -23.51 3.92 10.05
C MET A 1 -23.66 3.28 8.68
N ASN A 2 -23.80 4.07 7.60
CA ASN A 2 -24.16 3.53 6.29
C ASN A 2 -22.90 3.23 5.45
N VAL A 3 -22.63 1.95 5.21
CA VAL A 3 -21.49 1.47 4.42
C VAL A 3 -21.55 1.98 2.97
N ALA A 4 -22.74 2.13 2.39
CA ALA A 4 -22.89 2.64 1.02
C ALA A 4 -22.34 4.07 0.87
N ASN A 5 -22.55 4.92 1.89
CA ASN A 5 -22.05 6.30 1.88
C ASN A 5 -20.52 6.34 2.00
N MET A 6 -19.93 5.50 2.85
CA MET A 6 -18.48 5.39 2.98
C MET A 6 -17.84 4.84 1.69
N THR A 7 -18.48 3.88 1.03
CA THR A 7 -18.00 3.35 -0.25
C THR A 7 -18.07 4.39 -1.36
N LYS A 8 -19.15 5.20 -1.40
CA LYS A 8 -19.26 6.33 -2.33
C LYS A 8 -18.15 7.36 -2.10
N MET A 9 -17.85 7.69 -0.84
CA MET A 9 -16.77 8.61 -0.50
C MET A 9 -15.40 8.06 -0.86
N ALA A 10 -15.11 6.79 -0.54
CA ALA A 10 -13.83 6.16 -0.85
C ALA A 10 -13.50 6.21 -2.34
N ARG A 11 -14.49 5.89 -3.19
CA ARG A 11 -14.36 5.93 -4.66
C ARG A 11 -14.17 7.35 -5.20
N ARG A 12 -14.82 8.35 -4.59
CA ARG A 12 -14.72 9.74 -5.03
C ARG A 12 -13.41 10.41 -4.61
N MET A 13 -12.94 10.11 -3.39
CA MET A 13 -11.74 10.73 -2.82
C MET A 13 -10.46 10.17 -3.44
N ALA A 14 -10.43 8.87 -3.77
CA ALA A 14 -9.30 8.19 -4.40
C ALA A 14 -7.94 8.50 -3.74
N ALA A 15 -7.92 8.72 -2.42
CA ALA A 15 -6.72 9.05 -1.67
C ALA A 15 -5.87 7.80 -1.36
N SER A 16 -4.58 8.01 -1.11
CA SER A 16 -3.63 6.97 -0.71
C SER A 16 -4.04 6.25 0.59
N ILE A 17 -4.69 6.95 1.52
CA ILE A 17 -5.15 6.42 2.81
C ILE A 17 -6.57 6.91 3.06
N PHE A 18 -7.49 6.00 3.37
CA PHE A 18 -8.86 6.32 3.79
C PHE A 18 -9.25 5.54 5.04
N VAL A 19 -9.19 6.20 6.19
CA VAL A 19 -9.58 5.63 7.49
C VAL A 19 -11.08 5.82 7.72
N LYS A 20 -11.77 4.79 8.19
CA LYS A 20 -13.21 4.80 8.50
C LYS A 20 -13.38 4.44 9.98
N ASN A 21 -14.21 5.18 10.72
CA ASN A 21 -14.52 4.91 12.14
C ASN A 21 -13.36 4.89 13.12
N ALA A 22 -12.20 5.39 12.73
CA ALA A 22 -11.03 5.41 13.57
C ALA A 22 -10.23 6.70 13.34
N PRO A 23 -9.35 7.06 14.27
CA PRO A 23 -8.41 8.17 14.11
C PRO A 23 -7.43 7.95 12.95
N ASN A 24 -6.92 9.04 12.36
CA ASN A 24 -6.06 8.99 11.18
C ASN A 24 -4.78 8.16 11.35
N TYR A 25 -4.24 8.06 12.56
CA TYR A 25 -3.03 7.26 12.84
C TYR A 25 -3.23 5.75 12.67
N TYR A 26 -4.49 5.27 12.64
CA TYR A 26 -4.78 3.87 12.27
C TYR A 26 -4.39 3.57 10.81
N GLY A 27 -4.33 4.58 9.94
CA GLY A 27 -3.83 4.45 8.57
C GLY A 27 -2.30 4.45 8.44
N LEU A 28 -1.57 4.67 9.54
CA LEU A 28 -0.11 4.74 9.60
C LEU A 28 0.50 3.56 10.39
N GLY A 29 -0.21 2.43 10.46
CA GLY A 29 0.28 1.20 11.11
C GLY A 29 0.01 1.09 12.61
N MET A 30 -0.79 1.99 13.20
CA MET A 30 -1.36 1.78 14.55
C MET A 30 -2.62 0.88 14.52
N GLY A 31 -3.17 0.64 13.33
CA GLY A 31 -4.17 -0.39 13.07
C GLY A 31 -3.56 -1.56 12.30
N GLU A 32 -4.33 -2.17 11.41
CA GLU A 32 -3.84 -3.20 10.48
C GLU A 32 -2.88 -2.62 9.44
N GLY A 33 -1.81 -3.35 9.12
CA GLY A 33 -0.80 -2.95 8.14
C GLY A 33 0.54 -2.57 8.75
N TYR A 34 1.46 -2.04 7.94
CA TYR A 34 2.80 -1.65 8.38
C TYR A 34 2.87 -0.15 8.65
N ALA A 35 3.71 0.22 9.62
CA ALA A 35 3.97 1.62 9.92
C ALA A 35 4.94 2.23 8.90
N SER A 36 4.59 3.40 8.37
CA SER A 36 5.44 4.20 7.49
C SER A 36 5.14 5.68 7.70
N MET A 37 6.20 6.50 7.74
CA MET A 37 6.09 7.97 7.87
C MET A 37 6.29 8.69 6.53
N SER A 38 6.52 7.94 5.45
CA SER A 38 6.68 8.49 4.10
C SER A 38 5.54 7.99 3.22
N ILE A 39 4.79 8.94 2.65
CA ILE A 39 3.62 8.66 1.81
C ILE A 39 3.87 9.24 0.42
N GLY A 40 4.10 8.38 -0.55
CA GLY A 40 4.34 8.76 -1.95
C GLY A 40 3.03 9.00 -2.70
N THR A 41 2.24 9.99 -2.28
CA THR A 41 0.95 10.31 -2.93
C THR A 41 1.10 10.74 -4.39
N PRO A 42 2.05 11.63 -4.77
CA PRO A 42 2.21 12.02 -6.17
C PRO A 42 2.78 10.92 -7.08
N THR A 43 3.58 10.00 -6.53
CA THR A 43 4.24 8.93 -7.27
C THR A 43 3.42 7.65 -7.34
N GLY A 44 2.39 7.51 -6.49
CA GLY A 44 1.54 6.32 -6.41
C GLY A 44 2.13 5.19 -5.56
N ASP A 45 3.23 5.43 -4.85
CA ASP A 45 3.83 4.43 -3.94
C ASP A 45 2.95 4.14 -2.73
N GLY A 46 2.03 5.05 -2.39
CA GLY A 46 1.18 4.92 -1.20
C GLY A 46 2.03 4.98 0.08
N LEU A 47 1.82 4.02 0.98
CA LEU A 47 2.70 3.86 2.16
C LEU A 47 4.02 3.25 1.69
N THR A 48 5.14 3.97 1.83
CA THR A 48 6.40 3.44 1.33
C THR A 48 6.88 2.29 2.20
N ARG A 49 7.29 1.19 1.55
CA ARG A 49 7.97 0.04 2.15
C ARG A 49 9.42 -0.03 1.65
N ALA A 50 10.27 -0.80 2.34
CA ALA A 50 11.65 -1.07 1.92
C ALA A 50 11.78 -1.46 0.43
N THR A 51 10.80 -2.17 -0.13
CA THR A 51 10.78 -2.56 -1.55
C THR A 51 10.69 -1.39 -2.54
N HIS A 52 10.23 -0.21 -2.12
CA HIS A 52 10.18 0.99 -2.96
C HIS A 52 11.56 1.69 -3.08
N PHE A 53 12.48 1.40 -2.17
CA PHE A 53 13.82 2.01 -2.14
C PHE A 53 14.90 1.11 -2.76
N VAL A 54 14.50 0.02 -3.43
CA VAL A 54 15.41 -0.93 -4.08
C VAL A 54 15.05 -1.09 -5.54
N ARG A 55 16.06 -1.35 -6.37
CA ARG A 55 15.85 -1.68 -7.79
C ARG A 55 15.57 -3.19 -7.90
N PRO A 56 14.41 -3.61 -8.43
CA PRO A 56 14.17 -5.03 -8.69
C PRO A 56 15.15 -5.52 -9.77
N MET A 57 15.78 -6.66 -9.49
CA MET A 57 16.71 -7.32 -10.41
C MET A 57 16.07 -8.61 -10.90
N HIS A 58 15.95 -8.75 -12.22
CA HIS A 58 15.45 -9.97 -12.84
C HIS A 58 16.64 -10.77 -13.39
N CYS A 59 16.83 -11.99 -12.91
CA CYS A 59 17.90 -12.87 -13.33
C CYS A 59 17.32 -14.25 -13.69
N SER A 60 17.64 -14.75 -14.88
CA SER A 60 17.19 -16.05 -15.38
C SER A 60 18.38 -16.99 -15.56
N LEU A 61 18.31 -18.18 -14.97
CA LEU A 61 19.30 -19.24 -15.23
C LEU A 61 18.83 -20.11 -16.41
N VAL A 62 19.50 -19.98 -17.55
CA VAL A 62 19.17 -20.77 -18.75
C VAL A 62 19.94 -22.09 -18.74
N GLY A 63 19.24 -23.20 -18.93
CA GLY A 63 19.84 -24.54 -19.06
C GLY A 63 20.08 -25.30 -17.75
N TYR A 64 19.81 -24.71 -16.58
CA TYR A 64 19.97 -25.34 -15.26
C TYR A 64 18.79 -24.98 -14.32
N PHE A 65 18.74 -25.57 -13.12
CA PHE A 65 17.68 -25.36 -12.11
C PHE A 65 16.26 -25.77 -12.54
N ARG A 66 16.14 -26.69 -13.52
CA ARG A 66 14.91 -27.43 -13.80
C ARG A 66 14.78 -28.60 -12.81
N ILE A 67 14.39 -28.30 -11.58
CA ILE A 67 14.26 -29.29 -10.52
C ILE A 67 12.78 -29.68 -10.43
N ALA A 68 12.46 -30.84 -11.01
CA ALA A 68 11.17 -31.56 -11.02
C ALA A 68 9.88 -30.74 -11.24
#